data_AF-A0A368YQI3-F1
#
_entry.id   AF-A0A368YQI3-F1
#
_cell.length_a   1.000
_cell.length_b   1.000
_cell.length_c   1.000
_cell.angle_alpha   90.00
_cell.angle_beta   90.00
_cell.angle_gamma   90.00
#
_symmetry.space_group_name_H-M   'P 1'
#
loop_
_entity.id
_entity.type
_entity.pdbx_description
1 polymer ?
#
loop_
_entity_poly.entity_id
_entity_poly.type
_entity_poly.pdbx_seq_one_letter_code
_entity_poly.pdbx_strand_id
1 'polypeptide(L)'
;MQGIALAWLLHQPHVASVIVGAKMVARFDDSLGASEIMLSPDEVAQLEAASRIAPEYPAWMQRTREVAAKPPLGKPINAIE
;
A
#
# COMPACT_ATOMS: atom_id res chain seq x y z
N MET A 1 11.37 -19.61 -0.01
CA MET A 1 10.73 -18.51 -0.79
C MET A 1 10.44 -17.27 0.08
N GLN A 2 11.19 -17.01 1.17
CA GLN A 2 10.95 -15.79 1.96
C GLN A 2 11.77 -14.59 1.43
N GLY A 3 12.93 -14.85 0.82
CA GLY A 3 13.85 -13.81 0.37
C GLY A 3 13.26 -12.78 -0.59
N ILE A 4 12.51 -13.20 -1.61
CA ILE A 4 11.93 -12.28 -2.61
C ILE A 4 10.90 -11.33 -1.99
N ALA A 5 10.06 -11.83 -1.07
CA ALA A 5 9.06 -11.00 -0.41
C ALA A 5 9.71 -9.94 0.50
N LEU A 6 10.78 -10.31 1.22
CA LEU A 6 11.54 -9.40 2.05
C LEU A 6 12.33 -8.38 1.21
N ALA A 7 12.94 -8.81 0.11
CA ALA A 7 13.62 -7.92 -0.83
C ALA A 7 12.67 -6.88 -1.41
N TRP A 8 11.47 -7.30 -1.82
CA TRP A 8 10.42 -6.39 -2.29
C TRP A 8 9.98 -5.41 -1.20
N LEU A 9 9.78 -5.88 0.03
CA LEU A 9 9.38 -5.04 1.15
C LEU A 9 10.46 -3.99 1.49
N LEU A 10 11.75 -4.34 1.37
CA LEU A 10 12.88 -3.42 1.56
C LEU A 10 13.00 -2.37 0.44
N HIS A 11 12.45 -2.63 -0.76
CA HIS A 11 12.41 -1.64 -1.84
C HIS A 11 11.28 -0.60 -1.66
N GLN A 12 10.38 -0.80 -0.70
CA GLN A 12 9.25 0.11 -0.49
C GLN A 12 9.67 1.39 0.23
N PRO A 13 9.36 2.59 -0.31
CA PRO A 13 9.79 3.86 0.29
C PRO A 13 9.13 4.12 1.66
N HIS A 14 7.98 3.49 1.94
CA HIS A 14 7.26 3.65 3.21
C HIS A 14 7.71 2.67 4.30
N VAL A 15 8.62 1.75 3.98
CA VAL A 15 9.12 0.74 4.93
C VAL A 15 10.48 1.21 5.47
N ALA A 16 10.53 1.52 6.76
CA ALA A 16 11.76 1.96 7.41
C ALA A 16 12.67 0.79 7.83
N SER A 17 12.08 -0.32 8.29
CA SER A 17 12.81 -1.50 8.74
C SER A 17 11.93 -2.74 8.70
N VAL A 18 12.54 -3.91 8.49
CA VAL A 18 11.86 -5.20 8.41
C VAL A 18 12.33 -6.08 9.57
N ILE A 19 11.38 -6.53 10.40
CA ILE A 19 11.64 -7.40 11.55
C ILE A 19 11.39 -8.84 11.12
N VAL A 20 12.41 -9.70 11.23
CA VAL A 20 12.31 -11.11 10.85
C VAL A 20 12.47 -12.01 12.08
N GLY A 21 11.48 -12.87 12.31
CA GLY A 21 11.56 -13.95 13.29
C GLY A 21 11.85 -15.29 12.61
N ALA A 22 12.84 -16.04 13.08
CA ALA A 22 13.16 -17.36 12.56
C ALA A 22 13.24 -18.41 13.67
N LYS A 23 12.62 -19.57 13.45
CA LYS A 23 12.68 -20.72 14.36
C LYS A 23 13.92 -21.58 14.15
N MET A 24 14.53 -21.51 12.96
CA MET A 24 15.71 -22.29 12.57
C MET A 24 16.72 -21.36 11.90
N VAL A 25 18.01 -21.56 12.21
CA VAL A 25 19.12 -20.72 11.72
C VAL A 25 19.20 -20.72 10.20
N ALA A 26 19.09 -21.88 9.55
CA ALA A 26 19.10 -21.96 8.08
C ALA A 26 18.02 -21.09 7.41
N ARG A 27 16.86 -20.89 8.05
CA ARG A 27 15.79 -20.03 7.54
C ARG A 27 16.03 -18.55 7.84
N PHE A 28 16.76 -18.26 8.92
CA PHE A 28 17.23 -16.93 9.23
C PHE A 28 18.23 -16.47 8.17
N ASP A 29 19.18 -17.33 7.79
CA ASP A 29 20.18 -17.03 6.76
C ASP A 29 19.54 -16.75 5.39
N ASP A 30 18.53 -17.54 4.98
CA ASP A 30 17.72 -17.28 3.77
C ASP A 30 17.02 -15.91 3.82
N SER A 31 16.65 -15.45 5.02
CA SER A 31 15.99 -14.15 5.20
C SER A 31 16.98 -12.98 5.19
N LEU A 32 18.22 -13.20 5.66
CA LEU A 32 19.30 -12.21 5.59
C LEU A 32 19.76 -11.99 4.15
N GLY A 33 19.86 -13.06 3.37
CA GLY A 33 20.21 -13.00 1.94
C GLY A 33 19.20 -12.21 1.10
N ALA A 34 18.00 -11.95 1.61
CA ALA A 34 17.03 -11.07 0.96
C ALA A 34 17.54 -9.64 0.72
N SER A 35 18.42 -9.15 1.60
CA SER A 35 18.99 -7.81 1.49
C SER A 35 19.96 -7.65 0.32
N GLU A 36 20.48 -8.76 -0.20
CA GLU A 36 21.41 -8.80 -1.34
C GLU A 36 20.69 -8.90 -2.69
N ILE A 37 19.37 -9.14 -2.68
CA ILE A 37 18.57 -9.28 -3.89
C ILE A 37 18.22 -7.89 -4.43
N MET A 38 18.78 -7.53 -5.58
CA MET A 38 18.35 -6.36 -6.34
C MET A 38 17.24 -6.77 -7.30
N LEU A 39 16.07 -6.13 -7.18
CA LEU A 39 14.95 -6.33 -8.10
C LEU A 39 14.99 -5.24 -9.17
N SER A 40 14.73 -5.62 -10.42
CA SER A 40 14.55 -4.64 -11.50
C SER A 40 13.24 -3.87 -11.32
N PRO A 41 13.12 -2.66 -11.92
CA PRO A 41 11.88 -1.87 -11.85
C PRO A 41 10.64 -2.64 -12.34
N ASP A 42 10.81 -3.48 -13.38
CA ASP A 42 9.73 -4.27 -13.95
C ASP A 42 9.26 -5.38 -12.98
N GLU A 43 10.20 -6.06 -12.31
CA GLU A 43 9.89 -7.08 -11.29
C GLU A 43 9.22 -6.45 -10.06
N VAL A 44 9.68 -5.28 -9.62
CA VAL A 44 9.04 -4.53 -8.53
C VAL A 44 7.60 -4.16 -8.92
N ALA A 45 7.38 -3.67 -10.15
CA ALA A 45 6.04 -3.33 -10.64
C ALA A 45 5.11 -4.55 -10.71
N GLN A 46 5.64 -5.71 -11.12
CA GLN A 46 4.88 -6.96 -11.14
C GLN A 46 4.49 -7.41 -9.73
N LEU A 47 5.41 -7.33 -8.77
CA LEU A 47 5.16 -7.68 -7.37
C LEU A 47 4.20 -6.70 -6.70
N GLU A 48 4.31 -5.40 -7.00
CA GLU A 48 3.34 -4.37 -6.59
C GLU A 48 1.92 -4.67 -7.07
N ALA A 49 1.77 -5.05 -8.34
CA ALA A 49 0.48 -5.41 -8.90
C ALA A 49 -0.14 -6.63 -8.19
N ALA A 50 0.68 -7.64 -7.88
CA ALA A 50 0.24 -8.84 -7.18
C ALA A 50 -0.05 -8.59 -5.69
N SER A 51 0.67 -7.68 -5.05
CA SER A 51 0.55 -7.36 -3.62
C SER A 51 -0.51 -6.29 -3.31
N ARG A 52 -1.12 -5.67 -4.32
CA ARG A 52 -2.09 -4.59 -4.14
C ARG A 52 -3.30 -5.05 -3.33
N ILE A 53 -3.43 -4.48 -2.13
CA ILE A 53 -4.58 -4.73 -1.26
C ILE A 53 -5.78 -3.90 -1.73
N ALA A 54 -6.98 -4.45 -1.58
CA ALA A 54 -8.22 -3.74 -1.82
C ALA A 54 -8.30 -2.47 -0.95
N PRO A 55 -8.91 -1.38 -1.44
CA PRO A 55 -9.02 -0.15 -0.67
C PRO A 55 -9.74 -0.39 0.67
N GLU A 56 -9.11 0.05 1.76
CA GLU A 56 -9.68 -0.06 3.10
C GLU A 56 -10.81 0.96 3.35
N TYR A 57 -11.57 0.79 4.43
CA TYR A 57 -12.57 1.77 4.83
C TYR A 57 -11.88 3.05 5.31
N PRO A 58 -12.33 4.25 4.90
CA PRO A 58 -13.52 4.57 4.11
C PRO A 58 -13.25 4.74 2.60
N ALA A 59 -12.03 4.46 2.13
CA ALA A 59 -11.63 4.68 0.74
C ALA A 59 -12.47 3.87 -0.26
N TRP A 60 -12.87 2.63 0.07
CA TRP A 60 -13.81 1.88 -0.78
C TRP A 60 -15.18 2.58 -0.86
N MET A 61 -15.68 3.09 0.27
CA MET A 61 -17.01 3.71 0.36
C MET A 61 -17.07 5.02 -0.43
N GLN A 62 -16.00 5.81 -0.41
CA GLN A 62 -15.90 7.04 -1.19
C GLN A 62 -15.80 6.78 -2.68
N ARG A 63 -15.12 5.70 -3.10
CA ARG A 63 -14.99 5.33 -4.51
C ARG A 63 -16.30 4.81 -5.10
N THR A 64 -17.11 4.10 -4.31
CA THR A 64 -18.41 3.56 -4.75
C THR A 64 -19.57 4.54 -4.57
N ARG A 65 -19.38 5.64 -3.83
CA ARG A 65 -20.43 6.64 -3.62
C ARG A 65 -20.51 7.60 -4.80
N GLU A 66 -21.52 7.43 -5.64
CA GLU A 66 -22.05 8.51 -6.46
C GLU A 66 -22.76 9.52 -5.53
N VAL A 67 -22.09 10.62 -5.23
CA VAL A 67 -22.70 11.73 -4.50
C VAL A 67 -23.46 12.58 -5.51
N ALA A 68 -24.79 12.63 -5.39
CA ALA A 68 -25.59 13.56 -6.17
C ALA A 68 -25.05 14.99 -6.01
N ALA A 69 -24.97 15.74 -7.11
CA ALA A 69 -24.46 17.10 -7.10
C ALA A 69 -25.13 17.90 -5.97
N LYS A 70 -24.32 18.59 -5.15
CA LYS A 70 -24.82 19.40 -4.03
C LYS A 70 -25.94 20.30 -4.55
N PRO A 71 -27.16 20.23 -3.97
CA PRO A 71 -28.25 21.12 -4.36
C PRO A 71 -27.76 22.57 -4.30
N PRO A 72 -28.18 23.44 -5.25
CA PRO A 72 -27.75 24.82 -5.24
C PRO A 72 -28.02 25.41 -3.85
N LEU A 73 -26.98 25.98 -3.25
CA LEU A 73 -27.12 26.69 -1.98
C LEU A 73 -28.19 27.76 -2.18
N GLY A 74 -29.27 27.69 -1.39
CA GLY A 74 -30.32 28.69 -1.41
C GLY A 74 -29.72 30.08 -1.22
N LYS A 75 -30.33 31.10 -1.84
CA LYS A 75 -29.87 32.49 -1.70
C LYS A 75 -29.70 32.83 -0.22
N PRO A 76 -28.63 33.54 0.18
CA PRO A 76 -28.42 33.91 1.56
C PRO A 76 -29.64 34.67 2.09
N ILE A 77 -30.08 34.29 3.29
CA ILE A 77 -31.27 34.77 4.00
C ILE A 77 -31.28 36.28 4.31
N ASN A 78 -30.27 37.04 3.89
CA ASN A 78 -30.20 38.51 4.04
C ASN A 78 -30.39 39.25 2.71
N ALA A 79 -31.43 38.92 1.98
CA ALA A 79 -31.96 39.73 0.88
C ALA A 79 -33.37 40.23 1.23
N ILE A 80 -33.52 40.78 2.44
CA ILE A 80 -34.70 41.53 2.85
C ILE A 80 -34.14 42.79 3.49
N GLU A 81 -34.08 43.84 2.67
CA GLU A 81 -34.07 45.23 3.12
C GLU A 81 -35.43 45.55 3.77
#